data_AF-A0A520DA53-F1
#
_entry.id   AF-A0A520DA53-F1
#
_cell.length_a   1.000
_cell.length_b   1.000
_cell.length_c   1.000
_cell.angle_alpha   90.00
_cell.angle_beta   90.00
_cell.angle_gamma   90.00
#
_symmetry.space_group_name_H-M   'P 1'
#
loop_
_entity.id
_entity.type
_entity.pdbx_description
1 polymer ?
#
loop_
_entity_poly.entity_id
_entity_poly.type
_entity_poly.pdbx_seq_one_letter_code
_entity_poly.pdbx_strand_id
1 'polypeptide(L)' 'MKAAILNFLRDEEGATAIEYGIIAGMMAVLLTTVFADGGTLGLAIKGVFTRISTALGGA' A
#
# COMPACT_ATOMS: atom_id res chain seq x y z
N MET A 1 -37.28 20.50 -3.94
CA MET A 1 -36.35 20.66 -5.09
C MET A 1 -35.20 21.62 -4.79
N LYS A 2 -35.44 22.90 -4.44
CA LYS A 2 -34.34 23.86 -4.11
C LYS A 2 -33.33 23.35 -3.09
N ALA A 3 -33.80 22.76 -1.98
CA ALA A 3 -32.93 22.24 -0.92
C ALA A 3 -32.06 21.06 -1.39
N ALA A 4 -32.60 20.16 -2.21
CA ALA A 4 -31.85 19.03 -2.75
C ALA A 4 -30.73 19.48 -3.70
N ILE A 5 -31.00 20.48 -4.55
CA ILE A 5 -30.00 21.06 -5.45
C ILE A 5 -28.91 21.80 -4.66
N LEU A 6 -29.28 22.53 -3.61
CA LEU A 6 -28.32 23.21 -2.73
C LEU A 6 -27.44 22.23 -1.94
N ASN A 7 -28.00 21.09 -1.51
CA ASN A 7 -27.24 20.06 -0.82
C ASN A 7 -26.27 19.35 -1.79
N PHE A 8 -26.71 19.04 -3.01
CA PHE A 8 -25.85 18.46 -4.05
C PHE A 8 -24.70 19.40 -4.45
N LEU A 9 -24.93 20.72 -4.52
CA LEU A 9 -23.87 21.70 -4.80
C LEU A 9 -22.89 21.92 -3.64
N ARG A 10 -23.24 21.48 -2.42
CA ARG A 10 -22.40 21.54 -1.21
C ARG A 10 -21.79 20.19 -0.86
N ASP A 11 -22.03 19.19 -1.70
CA ASP A 11 -21.56 17.84 -1.48
C ASP A 11 -20.13 17.72 -2.00
N GLU A 12 -19.20 17.51 -1.07
CA GLU A 12 -17.76 17.35 -1.33
C GLU A 12 -17.37 15.86 -1.34
N GLU A 13 -18.33 14.92 -1.28
CA GLU A 13 -18.05 13.47 -1.35
C GLU A 13 -17.25 13.10 -2.61
N GLY A 14 -17.48 13.79 -3.74
CA GLY A 14 -16.70 13.61 -4.96
C GLY A 14 -15.26 14.14 -4.86
N ALA A 15 -15.05 15.27 -4.20
CA ALA A 15 -13.72 15.85 -4.00
C ALA A 15 -12.89 15.01 -3.01
N THR A 16 -13.52 14.54 -1.93
CA THR A 16 -12.88 13.65 -0.95
C THR A 16 -12.54 12.27 -1.53
N ALA A 17 -13.35 11.74 -2.46
CA ALA A 17 -13.02 10.48 -3.15
C ALA A 17 -11.72 10.56 -3.97
N ILE A 18 -11.39 11.72 -4.54
CA ILE A 18 -10.12 11.92 -5.27
C ILE A 18 -8.93 11.90 -4.31
N GLU A 19 -9.04 12.52 -3.14
CA GLU A 19 -7.99 12.53 -2.13
C GLU A 19 -7.69 11.13 -1.61
N TYR A 20 -8.74 10.38 -1.22
CA TYR A 20 -8.58 8.99 -0.80
C TYR A 20 -8.09 8.09 -1.95
N GLY A 21 -8.49 8.38 -3.20
CA GLY A 21 -7.98 7.68 -4.38
C GLY A 21 -6.47 7.86 -4.59
N ILE A 22 -5.95 9.07 -4.40
CA ILE A 22 -4.51 9.35 -4.49
C ILE A 22 -3.75 8.67 -3.36
N ILE A 23 -4.24 8.74 -2.12
CA ILE A 23 -3.64 8.05 -0.97
C ILE A 23 -3.62 6.54 -1.22
N ALA A 24 -4.72 5.95 -1.67
CA ALA A 24 -4.81 4.53 -1.99
C ALA A 24 -3.83 4.13 -3.09
N GLY A 25 -3.68 4.94 -4.14
CA GLY A 25 -2.70 4.73 -5.21
C GLY A 25 -1.26 4.76 -4.71
N MET A 26 -0.90 5.74 -3.88
CA MET A 26 0.45 5.82 -3.28
C MET A 26 0.73 4.64 -2.35
N MET A 27 -0.26 4.23 -1.54
CA MET A 27 -0.14 3.05 -0.68
C MET A 27 0.04 1.77 -1.48
N ALA A 28 -0.70 1.61 -2.59
CA ALA A 28 -0.55 0.47 -3.48
C ALA A 28 0.90 0.38 -4.02
N VAL A 29 1.45 1.48 -4.52
CA VAL A 29 2.86 1.52 -4.99
C VAL A 29 3.83 1.13 -3.88
N LEU A 30 3.68 1.72 -2.69
CA LEU A 30 4.55 1.42 -1.54
C LEU A 30 4.50 -0.06 -1.15
N LEU A 31 3.30 -0.62 -0.99
CA LEU A 31 3.12 -2.04 -0.68
C LEU A 31 3.75 -2.91 -1.76
N THR A 32 3.54 -2.58 -3.03
CA THR A 32 4.14 -3.34 -4.12
C THR A 32 5.66 -3.36 -4.01
N THR A 33 6.31 -2.23 -3.69
CA THR A 33 7.78 -2.18 -3.55
C THR A 33 8.32 -2.95 -2.33
N VAL A 34 7.60 -2.95 -1.21
CA VAL A 34 8.02 -3.64 0.02
C VAL A 34 7.89 -5.15 -0.13
N PHE A 35 6.80 -5.59 -0.77
CA PHE A 35 6.43 -7.00 -0.88
C PHE A 35 6.83 -7.66 -2.22
N ALA A 36 7.33 -6.91 -3.20
CA ALA A 36 7.84 -7.46 -4.45
C ALA A 36 9.03 -8.40 -4.24
N ASP A 37 9.32 -9.21 -5.25
CA ASP A 37 10.53 -10.02 -5.31
C ASP A 37 11.77 -9.12 -5.25
N GLY A 38 12.63 -9.38 -4.26
CA GLY A 38 13.78 -8.51 -3.96
C GLY A 38 13.43 -7.25 -3.16
N GLY A 39 12.18 -7.06 -2.77
CA GLY A 39 11.73 -6.05 -1.82
C GLY A 39 12.33 -6.26 -0.42
N THR A 40 12.29 -5.21 0.39
CA THR A 40 12.96 -5.18 1.71
C THR A 40 12.53 -6.31 2.64
N LEU A 41 11.23 -6.64 2.65
CA LEU A 41 10.71 -7.72 3.47
C LEU A 41 11.20 -9.09 2.98
N GLY A 42 11.14 -9.33 1.67
CA GLY A 42 11.61 -10.58 1.06
C GLY A 42 13.11 -10.80 1.31
N LEU A 43 13.93 -9.76 1.18
CA LEU A 43 15.36 -9.81 1.47
C LEU A 43 15.64 -10.09 2.95
N ALA A 44 14.89 -9.48 3.87
CA ALA A 44 15.03 -9.72 5.30
C ALA A 44 14.71 -11.17 5.66
N ILE A 45 13.59 -11.71 5.17
CA ILE A 45 13.20 -13.10 5.37
C ILE A 45 14.26 -14.04 4.80
N LYS A 46 14.68 -13.82 3.55
CA LYS A 46 15.74 -14.60 2.92
C LYS A 46 17.02 -14.58 3.76
N GLY A 47 17.43 -13.42 4.25
CA GLY A 47 18.61 -13.27 5.11
C GLY A 47 18.53 -14.09 6.40
N VAL A 48 17.35 -14.14 7.04
CA VAL A 48 17.14 -14.99 8.24
C VAL A 48 17.27 -16.46 7.88
N PHE A 49 16.60 -16.93 6.82
CA PHE A 49 16.68 -18.33 6.41
C PHE A 49 18.07 -18.74 5.92
N THR A 50 18.80 -17.85 5.24
CA THR A 50 20.21 -18.08 4.89
C THR A 50 21.05 -18.29 6.15
N ARG A 51 20.91 -17.43 7.18
CA ARG A 51 21.64 -17.60 8.44
C ARG A 51 21.33 -18.95 9.12
N ILE A 52 20.06 -19.35 9.11
CA ILE A 52 19.65 -20.65 9.65
C ILE A 52 20.29 -21.79 8.84
N SER A 53 20.24 -21.75 7.51
CA SER A 53 20.86 -22.75 6.62
C SER A 53 22.36 -22.89 6.91
N THR A 54 23.07 -21.77 6.96
CA THR A 54 24.51 -21.74 7.25
C THR A 54 24.82 -22.32 8.64
N ALA A 55 24.02 -22.00 9.66
CA ALA A 55 24.20 -22.54 11.01
C ALA A 55 23.97 -24.06 11.07
N LEU A 56 23.12 -24.59 10.20
CA LEU A 56 22.86 -26.03 10.08
C LEU A 56 23.86 -26.77 9.18
N GLY A 57 24.85 -26.08 8.61
CA GLY A 57 25.83 -26.66 7.69
C GLY A 57 25.31 -26.86 6.26
N GLY A 58 24.16 -26.29 5.91
CA GLY A 58 23.75 -26.11 4.52
C GLY A 58 24.58 -25.00 3.89
N ALA A 59 25.13 -25.28 2.70
CA ALA A 59 26.06 -24.43 1.93
C ALA A 59 25.83 -22.91 2.07
#